data_AF-A0A0D8Y3A1-F1
#
_entry.id   AF-A0A0D8Y3A1-F1
#
_cell.length_a   1.000
_cell.length_b   1.000
_cell.length_c   1.000
_cell.angle_alpha   90.00
_cell.angle_beta   90.00
_cell.angle_gamma   90.00
#
_symmetry.space_group_name_H-M   'P 1'
#
loop_
_entity.id
_entity.type
_entity.pdbx_description
1 polymer ?
#
loop_
_entity_poly.entity_id
_entity_poly.type
_entity_poly.pdbx_seq_one_letter_code
_entity_poly.pdbx_strand_id
1 'polypeptide(L)'
;MYFNPLKQRQLGSKLEHGKLLKKERKSREQLRRHDPDVEISEEVTEHLLVSNSSVLCGVSLEELENIFLPFDEQAYFTFFPNKRLVIFQNYARIDVCIKSYRSYSFVSFSSKERASAAREALNGVVPLQLKVSHQPFIISYVKQLPARKLSESVSYPEGLVIIDNYVSLEQEQRIMDVALGTTSANSLRHRIVLHYGYEFDYSANIAVKPTFPIPEIVHQLIDRIIDEGLIEFRPDQLTVNVYEPGQGIPSHYDTHSSFEDPVICLSMCSDVVMEFKDGANSSRVIPVLLRRGSLCLIKGESRYRWKHGIVNRRYDINPITNRVMPRKLRVSLTLRKIRRKPCMCQYKEFCDWDREDALCLPFREVADVVLSVAVLHHIASSTRRQKAIREILRVLKPGGRACISVWAMDQTNSEYAKMRKNKEPSLDKSQSNRLKVHDGKEFVQQDMLVPWQIPDKGDTYLRYYHLFMEGELEKLLRLVGCCQINSIEKEQGNYIAVITKLHRN
;
A
#
# COMPACT_ATOMS: atom_id res chain seq x y z
N MET A 1 16.48 -3.37 -18.26
CA MET A 1 17.67 -4.15 -18.67
C MET A 1 17.78 -4.05 -20.18
N TYR A 2 18.89 -3.54 -20.70
CA TYR A 2 19.13 -3.45 -22.15
C TYR A 2 19.33 -4.86 -22.73
N PHE A 3 18.59 -5.18 -23.79
CA PHE A 3 18.67 -6.43 -24.53
C PHE A 3 19.99 -6.47 -25.31
N ASN A 4 20.85 -7.47 -25.05
CA ASN A 4 22.09 -7.69 -25.80
C ASN A 4 21.94 -8.97 -26.66
N PRO A 5 21.79 -8.86 -27.99
CA PRO A 5 21.59 -9.99 -28.88
C PRO A 5 22.76 -10.99 -28.89
N LEU A 6 23.98 -10.56 -28.52
CA LEU A 6 25.21 -11.37 -28.58
C LEU A 6 25.40 -12.30 -27.36
N LYS A 7 24.46 -12.29 -26.40
CA LYS A 7 24.44 -13.21 -25.23
C LYS A 7 23.32 -14.26 -25.32
N GLN A 8 22.88 -14.63 -26.53
CA GLN A 8 22.01 -15.80 -26.70
C GLN A 8 22.81 -17.07 -26.40
N ARG A 9 22.35 -17.87 -25.43
CA ARG A 9 22.85 -19.23 -25.19
C ARG A 9 21.84 -20.21 -25.77
N GLN A 10 22.31 -21.25 -26.45
CA GLN A 10 21.44 -22.29 -26.98
C GLN A 10 20.78 -23.07 -25.83
N LEU A 11 19.48 -23.36 -25.95
CA LEU A 11 18.76 -24.26 -25.04
C LEU A 11 19.48 -25.61 -25.00
N GLY A 12 19.63 -26.21 -23.81
CA GLY A 12 20.41 -27.43 -23.63
C GLY A 12 21.93 -27.24 -23.52
N SER A 13 22.48 -26.02 -23.65
CA SER A 13 23.92 -25.78 -23.47
C SER A 13 24.36 -25.99 -22.02
N LYS A 14 25.40 -26.81 -21.82
CA LYS A 14 26.01 -27.10 -20.52
C LYS A 14 27.11 -26.08 -20.21
N LEU A 15 27.15 -25.59 -18.97
CA LEU A 15 28.23 -24.70 -18.50
C LEU A 15 29.58 -25.43 -18.51
N GLU A 16 30.61 -24.75 -19.00
CA GLU A 16 32.01 -25.17 -18.82
C GLU A 16 32.33 -25.37 -17.33
N HIS A 17 33.13 -26.38 -17.03
CA HIS A 17 33.42 -26.86 -15.69
C HIS A 17 33.87 -25.76 -14.71
N GLY A 18 34.80 -24.89 -15.10
CA GLY A 18 35.27 -23.79 -14.24
C GLY A 18 34.20 -22.73 -13.92
N LYS A 19 33.27 -22.47 -14.85
CA LYS A 19 32.14 -21.54 -14.64
C LYS A 19 31.07 -22.17 -13.74
N LEU A 20 30.89 -23.49 -13.82
CA LEU A 20 29.97 -24.25 -12.99
C LEU A 20 30.39 -24.19 -11.50
N LEU A 21 31.64 -24.51 -11.19
CA LEU A 21 32.19 -24.46 -9.82
C LEU A 21 32.04 -23.08 -9.16
N LYS A 22 32.31 -22.00 -9.91
CA LYS A 22 32.12 -20.62 -9.41
C LYS A 22 30.67 -20.31 -9.07
N LYS A 23 29.72 -20.84 -9.84
CA LYS A 23 28.28 -20.66 -9.60
C LYS A 23 27.79 -21.55 -8.46
N GLU A 24 28.30 -22.77 -8.30
CA GLU A 24 28.03 -23.63 -7.15
C GLU A 24 28.44 -22.93 -5.85
N ARG A 25 29.62 -22.30 -5.80
CA ARG A 25 30.05 -21.52 -4.62
C ARG A 25 29.06 -20.41 -4.25
N LYS A 26 28.58 -19.65 -5.23
CA LYS A 26 27.56 -18.60 -5.02
C LYS A 26 26.23 -19.16 -4.54
N SER A 27 25.82 -20.31 -5.08
CA SER A 27 24.62 -21.03 -4.63
C SER A 27 24.74 -21.41 -3.15
N ARG A 28 25.89 -21.97 -2.74
CA ARG A 28 26.15 -22.32 -1.33
C ARG A 28 26.16 -21.11 -0.40
N GLU A 29 26.69 -19.96 -0.84
CA GLU A 29 26.61 -18.70 -0.09
C GLU A 29 25.17 -18.22 0.11
N GLN A 30 24.33 -18.33 -0.93
CA GLN A 30 22.90 -18.00 -0.82
C GLN A 30 22.15 -18.97 0.10
N LEU A 31 22.45 -20.27 0.04
CA LEU A 31 21.86 -21.27 0.95
C LEU A 31 22.16 -20.91 2.40
N ARG A 32 23.44 -20.73 2.75
CA ARG A 32 23.89 -20.39 4.12
C ARG A 32 23.23 -19.13 4.68
N ARG A 33 22.89 -18.17 3.80
CA ARG A 33 22.22 -16.93 4.21
C ARG A 33 20.73 -17.12 4.51
N HIS A 34 20.07 -18.04 3.83
CA HIS A 34 18.61 -18.11 3.78
C HIS A 34 18.03 -19.32 4.52
N ASP A 35 18.73 -20.45 4.48
CA ASP A 35 18.40 -21.70 5.17
C ASP A 35 19.69 -22.29 5.78
N PRO A 36 20.24 -21.66 6.85
CA PRO A 36 21.49 -22.10 7.48
C PRO A 36 21.39 -23.48 8.13
N ASP A 37 20.18 -23.99 8.31
CA ASP A 37 19.87 -25.34 8.80
C ASP A 37 20.02 -26.43 7.73
N VAL A 38 20.24 -26.07 6.46
CA VAL A 38 20.44 -27.03 5.37
C VAL A 38 21.92 -27.20 5.07
N GLU A 39 22.41 -28.44 5.19
CA GLU A 39 23.79 -28.79 4.88
C GLU A 39 23.96 -29.30 3.45
N ILE A 40 25.00 -28.81 2.77
CA ILE A 40 25.45 -29.35 1.48
C ILE A 40 26.12 -30.70 1.73
N SER A 41 25.83 -31.68 0.87
CA SER A 41 26.48 -32.99 0.86
C SER A 41 27.46 -33.09 -0.31
N GLU A 42 28.62 -33.71 -0.07
CA GLU A 42 29.53 -34.15 -1.13
C GLU A 42 29.15 -35.55 -1.64
N GLU A 43 28.48 -36.34 -0.81
CA GLU A 43 27.91 -37.64 -1.16
C GLU A 43 26.53 -37.52 -1.81
N VAL A 44 26.16 -38.53 -2.61
CA VAL A 44 24.84 -38.61 -3.24
C VAL A 44 23.75 -38.79 -2.17
N THR A 45 22.71 -37.97 -2.27
CA THR A 45 21.54 -37.97 -1.38
C THR A 45 20.27 -37.90 -2.21
N GLU A 46 19.11 -38.23 -1.63
CA GLU A 46 17.82 -38.07 -2.30
C GLU A 46 17.42 -36.60 -2.52
N HIS A 47 18.11 -35.64 -1.90
CA HIS A 47 17.70 -34.23 -1.88
C HIS A 47 18.65 -33.35 -2.68
N LEU A 48 18.08 -32.54 -3.56
CA LEU A 48 18.79 -31.61 -4.42
C LEU A 48 18.41 -30.16 -4.08
N LEU A 49 19.42 -29.31 -3.87
CA LEU A 49 19.30 -27.86 -4.01
C LEU A 49 19.41 -27.50 -5.49
N VAL A 50 18.37 -26.94 -6.08
CA VAL A 50 18.34 -26.53 -7.48
C VAL A 50 18.35 -25.01 -7.56
N SER A 51 19.48 -24.40 -7.92
CA SER A 51 19.55 -22.93 -8.09
C SER A 51 19.07 -22.46 -9.46
N ASN A 52 18.62 -21.22 -9.51
CA ASN A 52 17.91 -20.60 -10.62
C ASN A 52 16.54 -21.22 -10.90
N SER A 53 15.89 -21.84 -9.92
CA SER A 53 14.66 -22.64 -10.14
C SER A 53 13.41 -22.11 -9.44
N SER A 54 13.48 -20.86 -8.94
CA SER A 54 12.39 -20.22 -8.20
C SER A 54 11.57 -19.27 -9.07
N VAL A 55 10.44 -18.76 -8.54
CA VAL A 55 9.66 -17.71 -9.21
C VAL A 55 10.48 -16.44 -9.43
N LEU A 56 11.44 -16.11 -8.56
CA LEU A 56 12.34 -14.97 -8.76
C LEU A 56 13.15 -15.11 -10.06
N CYS A 57 13.44 -16.34 -10.46
CA CYS A 57 14.18 -16.67 -11.68
C CYS A 57 13.25 -16.83 -12.90
N GLY A 58 11.94 -16.71 -12.71
CA GLY A 58 10.94 -16.92 -13.75
C GLY A 58 10.62 -18.39 -14.02
N VAL A 59 10.85 -19.27 -13.04
CA VAL A 59 10.46 -20.69 -13.08
C VAL A 59 9.29 -20.92 -12.14
N SER A 60 8.20 -21.44 -12.67
CA SER A 60 7.02 -21.87 -11.92
C SER A 60 7.20 -23.27 -11.33
N LEU A 61 6.39 -23.61 -10.32
CA LEU A 61 6.35 -24.98 -9.79
C LEU A 61 5.98 -26.00 -10.87
N GLU A 62 5.05 -25.64 -11.77
CA GLU A 62 4.62 -26.52 -12.88
C GLU A 62 5.75 -26.78 -13.87
N GLU A 63 6.53 -25.76 -14.25
CA GLU A 63 7.72 -25.96 -15.08
C GLU A 63 8.74 -26.84 -14.35
N LEU A 64 8.92 -26.66 -13.04
CA LEU A 64 9.83 -27.48 -12.24
C LEU A 64 9.36 -28.94 -12.19
N GLU A 65 8.08 -29.18 -11.96
CA GLU A 65 7.42 -30.50 -12.00
C GLU A 65 7.64 -31.15 -13.38
N ASN A 66 7.36 -30.44 -14.48
CA ASN A 66 7.55 -30.93 -15.85
C ASN A 66 9.01 -31.30 -16.17
N ILE A 67 9.98 -30.70 -15.50
CA ILE A 67 11.41 -30.99 -15.69
C ILE A 67 11.86 -32.18 -14.84
N PHE A 68 11.35 -32.32 -13.62
CA PHE A 68 11.88 -33.27 -12.64
C PHE A 68 11.02 -34.54 -12.44
N LEU A 69 9.69 -34.47 -12.63
CA LEU A 69 8.82 -35.65 -12.56
C LEU A 69 9.15 -36.75 -13.58
N PRO A 70 9.69 -36.47 -14.78
CA PRO A 70 10.17 -37.54 -15.67
C PRO A 70 11.31 -38.41 -15.10
N PHE A 71 12.05 -37.91 -14.10
CA PHE A 71 13.08 -38.69 -13.39
C PHE A 71 12.48 -39.47 -12.21
N ASP A 72 11.37 -38.98 -11.65
CA ASP A 72 10.67 -39.56 -10.52
C ASP A 72 9.27 -38.97 -10.34
N GLU A 73 8.24 -39.75 -10.65
CA GLU A 73 6.84 -39.34 -10.50
C GLU A 73 6.44 -39.03 -9.04
N GLN A 74 7.22 -39.51 -8.06
CA GLN A 74 7.00 -39.28 -6.64
C GLN A 74 7.89 -38.14 -6.09
N ALA A 75 8.57 -37.38 -6.95
CA ALA A 75 9.42 -36.28 -6.52
C ALA A 75 8.62 -35.24 -5.70
N TYR A 76 9.18 -34.84 -4.57
CA TYR A 76 8.63 -33.83 -3.68
C TYR A 76 9.39 -32.51 -3.83
N PHE A 77 8.66 -31.40 -3.91
CA PHE A 77 9.22 -30.08 -4.20
C PHE A 77 9.06 -29.15 -3.00
N THR A 78 10.18 -28.59 -2.51
CA THR A 78 10.15 -27.45 -1.61
C THR A 78 10.38 -26.17 -2.41
N PHE A 79 9.28 -25.50 -2.74
CA PHE A 79 9.25 -24.32 -3.59
C PHE A 79 8.91 -23.07 -2.79
N PHE A 80 9.66 -21.99 -3.00
CA PHE A 80 9.49 -20.75 -2.25
C PHE A 80 8.77 -19.69 -3.08
N PRO A 81 7.46 -19.47 -2.88
CA PRO A 81 6.76 -18.36 -3.50
C PRO A 81 7.33 -17.03 -3.02
N ASN A 82 7.42 -16.04 -3.91
CA ASN A 82 7.79 -14.69 -3.51
C ASN A 82 6.78 -14.12 -2.49
N LYS A 83 7.31 -13.43 -1.47
CA LYS A 83 6.64 -12.80 -0.31
C LYS A 83 6.27 -13.77 0.83
N ARG A 84 7.28 -14.22 1.60
CA ARG A 84 7.06 -14.61 3.00
C ARG A 84 7.32 -13.38 3.87
N LEU A 85 6.26 -12.74 4.35
CA LEU A 85 6.33 -11.69 5.36
C LEU A 85 5.68 -12.27 6.62
N VAL A 86 6.52 -12.83 7.50
CA VAL A 86 6.10 -13.28 8.82
C VAL A 86 6.55 -12.20 9.79
N ILE A 87 5.60 -11.57 10.48
CA ILE A 87 5.87 -10.64 11.58
C ILE A 87 5.53 -11.39 12.85
N PHE A 88 6.53 -11.64 13.69
CA PHE A 88 6.28 -12.05 15.07
C PHE A 88 5.78 -10.84 15.86
N GLN A 89 4.66 -11.00 16.54
CA GLN A 89 4.20 -10.05 17.54
C GLN A 89 4.57 -10.62 18.91
N ASN A 90 5.60 -10.05 19.55
CA ASN A 90 5.69 -10.00 21.01
C ASN A 90 6.47 -8.77 21.45
N TYR A 91 5.87 -8.03 22.38
CA TYR A 91 6.38 -6.80 22.98
C TYR A 91 7.76 -7.05 23.64
N ALA A 92 8.87 -6.82 22.91
CA ALA A 92 10.19 -6.46 23.48
C ALA A 92 11.36 -6.43 22.47
N ARG A 93 11.26 -6.99 21.26
CA ARG A 93 12.37 -6.99 20.30
C ARG A 93 11.92 -6.82 18.85
N ILE A 94 12.53 -5.84 18.17
CA ILE A 94 12.44 -5.70 16.71
C ILE A 94 13.54 -6.59 16.11
N ASP A 95 13.18 -7.80 15.69
CA ASP A 95 14.04 -8.56 14.78
C ASP A 95 13.71 -8.14 13.34
N VAL A 96 14.62 -7.39 12.73
CA VAL A 96 14.56 -7.00 11.32
C VAL A 96 14.73 -8.25 10.46
N CYS A 97 13.62 -8.85 10.01
CA CYS A 97 13.72 -9.97 9.09
C CYS A 97 14.07 -9.47 7.67
N ILE A 98 15.29 -9.77 7.26
CA ILE A 98 15.84 -9.48 5.94
C ILE A 98 14.97 -10.16 4.87
N LYS A 99 14.58 -9.39 3.84
CA LYS A 99 13.98 -9.86 2.58
C LYS A 99 14.76 -11.08 2.05
N SER A 100 14.30 -12.30 2.28
CA SER A 100 14.95 -13.50 1.75
C SER A 100 14.19 -13.97 0.52
N TYR A 101 14.55 -13.39 -0.62
CA TYR A 101 14.19 -13.95 -1.92
C TYR A 101 15.14 -15.10 -2.20
N ARG A 102 14.62 -16.32 -2.31
CA ARG A 102 15.42 -17.49 -2.70
C ARG A 102 15.37 -17.59 -4.21
N SER A 103 16.54 -17.58 -4.84
CA SER A 103 16.69 -17.90 -6.27
C SER A 103 16.77 -19.41 -6.54
N TYR A 104 16.36 -20.24 -5.58
CA TYR A 104 16.46 -21.69 -5.63
C TYR A 104 15.24 -22.37 -5.02
N SER A 105 15.12 -23.65 -5.29
CA SER A 105 14.10 -24.57 -4.77
C SER A 105 14.79 -25.88 -4.39
N PHE A 106 14.13 -26.74 -3.61
CA PHE A 106 14.61 -28.10 -3.34
C PHE A 106 13.73 -29.13 -4.03
N VAL A 107 14.35 -30.21 -4.50
CA VAL A 107 13.67 -31.39 -5.06
C VAL A 107 14.16 -32.60 -4.30
N SER A 108 13.23 -33.40 -3.79
CA SER A 108 13.50 -34.66 -3.11
C SER A 108 12.97 -35.81 -3.94
N PHE A 109 13.79 -36.82 -4.14
CA PHE A 109 13.46 -38.02 -4.89
C PHE A 109 13.13 -39.17 -3.94
N SER A 110 12.51 -40.21 -4.47
CA SER A 110 12.24 -41.48 -3.78
C SER A 110 13.50 -42.34 -3.62
N SER A 111 14.57 -42.08 -4.38
CA SER A 111 15.86 -42.78 -4.25
C SER A 111 17.06 -41.91 -4.66
N LYS A 112 18.26 -42.29 -4.19
CA LYS A 112 19.53 -41.61 -4.49
C LYS A 112 19.90 -41.71 -5.96
N GLU A 113 19.56 -42.82 -6.61
CA GLU A 113 19.84 -43.09 -8.01
C GLU A 113 19.07 -42.12 -8.92
N ARG A 114 17.79 -41.88 -8.60
CA ARG A 114 16.94 -40.93 -9.34
C ARG A 114 17.44 -39.50 -9.17
N ALA A 115 17.83 -39.12 -7.95
CA ALA A 115 18.45 -37.81 -7.69
C ALA A 115 19.76 -37.63 -8.47
N SER A 116 20.60 -38.67 -8.54
CA SER A 116 21.86 -38.64 -9.31
C SER A 116 21.61 -38.48 -10.80
N ALA A 117 20.68 -39.26 -11.37
CA ALA A 117 20.31 -39.18 -12.77
C ALA A 117 19.80 -37.76 -13.14
N ALA A 118 18.92 -37.19 -12.31
CA ALA A 118 18.43 -35.83 -12.51
C ALA A 118 19.56 -34.79 -12.45
N ARG A 119 20.49 -34.92 -11.48
CA ARG A 119 21.62 -34.00 -11.35
C ARG A 119 22.59 -34.10 -12.52
N GLU A 120 22.93 -35.30 -12.97
CA GLU A 120 23.86 -35.50 -14.10
C GLU A 120 23.32 -34.89 -15.40
N ALA A 121 22.02 -35.05 -15.64
CA ALA A 121 21.32 -34.50 -16.79
C ALA A 121 21.17 -32.98 -16.74
N LEU A 122 20.84 -32.42 -15.57
CA LEU A 122 20.37 -31.03 -15.46
C LEU A 122 21.41 -30.05 -14.87
N ASN A 123 22.45 -30.51 -14.17
CA ASN A 123 23.43 -29.61 -13.55
C ASN A 123 24.24 -28.86 -14.62
N GLY A 124 24.20 -27.53 -14.55
CA GLY A 124 24.85 -26.65 -15.50
C GLY A 124 24.10 -26.47 -16.82
N VAL A 125 22.89 -27.01 -16.97
CA VAL A 125 22.09 -26.98 -18.20
C VAL A 125 20.91 -26.01 -18.08
N VAL A 126 20.50 -25.38 -19.18
CA VAL A 126 19.19 -24.71 -19.30
C VAL A 126 18.19 -25.74 -19.83
N PRO A 127 17.21 -26.20 -19.02
CA PRO A 127 16.19 -27.14 -19.46
C PRO A 127 15.43 -26.62 -20.68
N LEU A 128 15.06 -27.53 -21.59
CA LEU A 128 14.39 -27.20 -22.85
C LEU A 128 13.01 -26.56 -22.64
N GLN A 129 12.38 -26.86 -21.51
CA GLN A 129 11.07 -26.35 -21.09
C GLN A 129 11.11 -24.87 -20.69
N LEU A 130 12.29 -24.29 -20.45
CA LEU A 130 12.43 -22.90 -20.02
C LEU A 130 12.78 -21.97 -21.18
N LYS A 131 12.65 -20.67 -20.96
CA LYS A 131 13.00 -19.63 -21.95
C LYS A 131 14.50 -19.66 -22.26
N VAL A 132 14.86 -19.39 -23.53
CA VAL A 132 16.25 -19.31 -24.02
C VAL A 132 17.13 -18.34 -23.18
N SER A 133 16.52 -17.30 -22.60
CA SER A 133 17.21 -16.31 -21.76
C SER A 133 17.46 -16.75 -20.31
N HIS A 134 16.96 -17.92 -19.91
CA HIS A 134 17.03 -18.41 -18.54
C HIS A 134 18.47 -18.84 -18.16
N GLN A 135 18.82 -18.73 -16.87
CA GLN A 135 20.13 -19.15 -16.39
C GLN A 135 20.18 -20.69 -16.21
N PRO A 136 21.31 -21.35 -16.46
CA PRO A 136 21.42 -22.79 -16.23
C PRO A 136 21.17 -23.16 -14.77
N PHE A 137 20.56 -24.31 -14.53
CA PHE A 137 20.42 -24.86 -13.19
C PHE A 137 21.78 -25.18 -12.60
N ILE A 138 21.92 -24.95 -11.30
CA ILE A 138 23.12 -25.30 -10.53
C ILE A 138 22.66 -26.17 -9.38
N ILE A 139 23.06 -27.43 -9.41
CA ILE A 139 22.46 -28.49 -8.60
C ILE A 139 23.51 -29.08 -7.66
N SER A 140 23.23 -29.01 -6.36
CA SER A 140 24.06 -29.60 -5.30
C SER A 140 23.23 -30.57 -4.47
N TYR A 141 23.85 -31.65 -4.00
CA TYR A 141 23.26 -32.53 -3.01
C TYR A 141 23.15 -31.81 -1.66
N VAL A 142 22.08 -32.08 -0.92
CA VAL A 142 21.89 -31.60 0.45
C VAL A 142 21.51 -32.77 1.36
N LYS A 143 21.97 -32.75 2.59
CA LYS A 143 21.71 -33.84 3.54
C LYS A 143 20.27 -33.88 4.04
N GLN A 144 19.61 -32.72 4.09
CA GLN A 144 18.23 -32.57 4.54
C GLN A 144 17.53 -31.45 3.80
N LEU A 145 16.20 -31.52 3.74
CA LEU A 145 15.35 -30.39 3.36
C LEU A 145 15.28 -29.38 4.52
N PRO A 146 15.02 -28.09 4.25
CA PRO A 146 14.85 -27.09 5.30
C PRO A 146 13.71 -27.48 6.24
N ALA A 147 13.89 -27.24 7.54
CA ALA A 147 12.86 -27.55 8.52
C ALA A 147 11.55 -26.84 8.11
N ARG A 148 10.44 -27.59 8.09
CA ARG A 148 9.11 -27.03 7.78
C ARG A 148 8.77 -26.02 8.88
N LYS A 149 9.17 -24.76 8.69
CA LYS A 149 8.64 -23.66 9.48
C LYS A 149 7.15 -23.67 9.21
N LEU A 150 6.36 -24.13 10.18
CA LEU A 150 4.90 -24.01 10.20
C LEU A 150 4.59 -22.64 9.62
N SER A 151 3.95 -22.61 8.46
CA SER A 151 3.41 -21.36 7.97
C SER A 151 2.39 -20.96 9.02
N GLU A 152 2.75 -20.04 9.89
CA GLU A 152 1.75 -19.25 10.59
C GLU A 152 0.75 -18.81 9.53
N SER A 153 -0.52 -19.12 9.76
CA SER A 153 -1.61 -18.75 8.88
C SER A 153 -1.42 -17.30 8.49
N VAL A 154 -1.32 -16.99 7.20
CA VAL A 154 -1.32 -15.59 6.74
C VAL A 154 -2.67 -15.02 7.17
N SER A 155 -2.69 -14.30 8.29
CA SER A 155 -3.89 -13.65 8.78
C SER A 155 -4.23 -12.55 7.79
N TYR A 156 -5.44 -12.58 7.24
CA TYR A 156 -5.94 -11.45 6.47
C TYR A 156 -5.98 -10.18 7.34
N PRO A 157 -5.96 -8.99 6.73
CA PRO A 157 -6.24 -7.75 7.45
C PRO A 157 -7.50 -7.90 8.30
N GLU A 158 -7.49 -7.38 9.52
CA GLU A 158 -8.64 -7.46 10.40
C GLU A 158 -9.87 -6.83 9.74
N GLY A 159 -11.01 -7.52 9.84
CA GLY A 159 -12.25 -7.13 9.18
C GLY A 159 -12.38 -7.62 7.74
N LEU A 160 -11.32 -8.10 7.06
CA LEU A 160 -11.49 -8.67 5.73
C LEU A 160 -12.21 -10.03 5.80
N VAL A 161 -13.32 -10.19 5.08
CA VAL A 161 -14.09 -11.43 5.00
C VAL A 161 -14.26 -11.84 3.54
N ILE A 162 -14.06 -13.12 3.24
CA ILE A 162 -14.22 -13.68 1.89
C ILE A 162 -15.15 -14.87 1.98
N ILE A 163 -16.20 -14.86 1.16
CA ILE A 163 -17.16 -15.95 1.01
C ILE A 163 -17.02 -16.49 -0.40
N ASP A 164 -16.44 -17.67 -0.53
CA ASP A 164 -16.29 -18.34 -1.82
C ASP A 164 -17.65 -18.88 -2.33
N ASN A 165 -17.78 -19.00 -3.65
CA ASN A 165 -18.97 -19.57 -4.30
C ASN A 165 -20.29 -18.90 -3.88
N TYR A 166 -20.26 -17.58 -3.65
CA TYR A 166 -21.43 -16.80 -3.22
C TYR A 166 -22.50 -16.70 -4.31
N VAL A 167 -22.07 -16.58 -5.58
CA VAL A 167 -22.94 -16.61 -6.76
C VAL A 167 -22.65 -17.83 -7.63
N SER A 168 -23.71 -18.44 -8.16
CA SER A 168 -23.63 -19.51 -9.14
C SER A 168 -23.27 -18.98 -10.54
N LEU A 169 -22.87 -19.88 -11.44
CA LEU A 169 -22.58 -19.54 -12.85
C LEU A 169 -23.79 -18.93 -13.58
N GLU A 170 -25.00 -19.42 -13.27
CA GLU A 170 -26.24 -18.90 -13.86
C GLU A 170 -26.55 -17.48 -13.37
N GLN A 171 -26.40 -17.22 -12.07
CA GLN A 171 -26.56 -15.87 -11.50
C GLN A 171 -25.49 -14.92 -12.04
N GLU A 172 -24.23 -15.38 -12.13
CA GLU A 172 -23.15 -14.60 -12.72
C GLU A 172 -23.50 -14.15 -14.14
N GLN A 173 -23.97 -15.08 -14.99
CA GLN A 173 -24.35 -14.76 -16.37
C GLN A 173 -25.47 -13.73 -16.43
N ARG A 174 -26.55 -13.91 -15.64
CA ARG A 174 -27.66 -12.96 -15.58
C ARG A 174 -27.23 -11.56 -15.14
N ILE A 175 -26.36 -11.49 -14.12
CA ILE A 175 -25.80 -10.22 -13.64
C ILE A 175 -24.98 -9.56 -14.76
N MET A 176 -24.14 -10.33 -15.45
CA MET A 176 -23.28 -9.85 -16.53
C MET A 176 -24.09 -9.29 -17.72
N ASP A 177 -25.11 -10.02 -18.16
CA ASP A 177 -25.96 -9.62 -19.29
C ASP A 177 -26.65 -8.27 -19.03
N VAL A 178 -27.15 -8.08 -17.81
CA VAL A 178 -27.85 -6.84 -17.44
C VAL A 178 -26.86 -5.71 -17.17
N ALA A 179 -25.84 -5.94 -16.34
CA ALA A 179 -24.93 -4.89 -15.87
C ALA A 179 -23.97 -4.36 -16.93
N LEU A 180 -23.68 -5.14 -17.98
CA LEU A 180 -22.88 -4.70 -19.13
C LEU A 180 -23.72 -4.25 -20.33
N GLY A 181 -24.98 -4.68 -20.43
CA GLY A 181 -25.87 -4.39 -21.55
C GLY A 181 -26.55 -3.01 -21.52
N THR A 182 -26.53 -2.29 -20.39
CA THR A 182 -27.40 -1.11 -20.17
C THR A 182 -26.77 0.27 -20.44
N THR A 183 -25.46 0.41 -20.67
CA THR A 183 -24.82 1.75 -20.67
C THR A 183 -23.60 1.91 -21.58
N SER A 184 -23.43 3.13 -22.12
CA SER A 184 -22.23 3.62 -22.80
C SER A 184 -21.00 3.58 -21.89
N ALA A 185 -20.01 2.75 -22.23
CA ALA A 185 -18.81 2.56 -21.43
C ALA A 185 -17.89 3.80 -21.40
N ASN A 186 -17.60 4.31 -20.20
CA ASN A 186 -16.52 5.28 -20.02
C ASN A 186 -15.18 4.54 -19.92
N SER A 187 -14.30 4.76 -20.89
CA SER A 187 -12.95 4.18 -20.89
C SER A 187 -12.02 5.03 -20.02
N LEU A 188 -11.64 4.52 -18.84
CA LEU A 188 -10.65 5.16 -17.98
C LEU A 188 -9.30 4.52 -18.19
N ARG A 189 -8.43 5.18 -18.97
CA ARG A 189 -7.02 4.93 -19.34
C ARG A 189 -6.59 3.47 -19.64
N HIS A 190 -7.03 2.44 -18.91
CA HIS A 190 -6.74 1.02 -19.11
C HIS A 190 -7.81 0.04 -18.59
N ARG A 191 -9.07 0.43 -18.30
CA ARG A 191 -10.17 -0.51 -17.96
C ARG A 191 -11.54 0.10 -18.26
N ILE A 192 -12.55 -0.74 -18.46
CA ILE A 192 -13.95 -0.28 -18.58
C ILE A 192 -14.53 -0.15 -17.17
N VAL A 193 -15.13 1.00 -16.89
CA VAL A 193 -15.81 1.28 -15.63
C VAL A 193 -17.22 1.77 -15.89
N LEU A 194 -18.20 1.16 -15.23
CA LEU A 194 -19.60 1.57 -15.25
C LEU A 194 -20.06 1.94 -13.84
N HIS A 195 -20.95 2.92 -13.74
CA HIS A 195 -21.50 3.39 -12.47
C HIS A 195 -23.02 3.33 -12.49
N TYR A 196 -23.60 2.83 -11.39
CA TYR A 196 -25.03 2.84 -11.13
C TYR A 196 -25.31 3.45 -9.74
N GLY A 197 -26.51 4.01 -9.57
CA GLY A 197 -26.92 4.81 -8.41
C GLY A 197 -26.30 6.20 -8.45
N TYR A 198 -24.98 6.27 -8.26
CA TYR A 198 -24.21 7.52 -8.32
C TYR A 198 -22.90 7.34 -9.09
N GLU A 199 -22.57 8.34 -9.90
CA GLU A 199 -21.31 8.47 -10.60
C GLU A 199 -20.19 8.85 -9.62
N PHE A 200 -19.04 8.16 -9.71
CA PHE A 200 -17.86 8.50 -8.94
C PHE A 200 -16.96 9.41 -9.75
N ASP A 201 -16.78 10.64 -9.30
CA ASP A 201 -15.84 11.58 -9.91
C ASP A 201 -14.41 11.25 -9.46
N TYR A 202 -13.60 10.73 -10.37
CA TYR A 202 -12.21 10.35 -10.12
C TYR A 202 -11.25 11.54 -9.97
N SER A 203 -11.64 12.74 -10.38
CA SER A 203 -10.84 13.96 -10.20
C SER A 203 -11.00 14.53 -8.79
N ALA A 204 -12.21 14.44 -8.24
CA ALA A 204 -12.54 14.90 -6.89
C ALA A 204 -12.53 13.77 -5.84
N ASN A 205 -12.57 12.50 -6.27
CA ASN A 205 -12.78 11.30 -5.45
C ASN A 205 -14.09 11.29 -4.63
N ILE A 206 -15.17 11.87 -5.20
CA ILE A 206 -16.48 12.00 -4.55
C ILE A 206 -17.57 11.32 -5.40
N ALA A 207 -18.53 10.66 -4.74
CA ALA A 207 -19.76 10.17 -5.37
C ALA A 207 -20.95 11.05 -4.95
N VAL A 208 -21.32 12.03 -5.79
CA VAL A 208 -22.43 12.96 -5.51
C VAL A 208 -23.47 13.04 -6.62
N LYS A 209 -23.11 12.69 -7.86
CA LYS A 209 -23.99 12.87 -9.02
C LYS A 209 -24.79 11.59 -9.28
N PRO A 210 -26.14 11.60 -9.19
CA PRO A 210 -26.95 10.42 -9.52
C PRO A 210 -26.74 9.99 -10.98
N THR A 211 -26.86 8.69 -11.24
CA THR A 211 -26.75 8.09 -12.59
C THR A 211 -27.81 6.99 -12.78
N PHE A 212 -27.62 6.09 -13.75
CA PHE A 212 -28.52 4.95 -14.01
C PHE A 212 -28.83 4.17 -12.72
N PRO A 213 -30.08 3.70 -12.53
CA PRO A 213 -30.46 2.97 -11.33
C PRO A 213 -29.71 1.64 -11.22
N ILE A 214 -29.46 1.18 -10.00
CA ILE A 214 -28.86 -0.15 -9.78
C ILE A 214 -29.82 -1.20 -10.37
N PRO A 215 -29.33 -2.14 -11.21
CA PRO A 215 -30.20 -3.13 -11.83
C PRO A 215 -30.89 -4.03 -10.81
N GLU A 216 -32.12 -4.45 -11.11
CA GLU A 216 -32.97 -5.25 -10.20
C GLU A 216 -32.30 -6.56 -9.76
N ILE A 217 -31.59 -7.23 -10.67
CA ILE A 217 -30.83 -8.45 -10.33
C ILE A 217 -29.74 -8.20 -9.27
N VAL A 218 -29.17 -6.99 -9.24
CA VAL A 218 -28.20 -6.59 -8.21
C VAL A 218 -28.94 -6.19 -6.92
N HIS A 219 -30.15 -5.64 -7.01
CA HIS A 219 -30.98 -5.44 -5.81
C HIS A 219 -31.33 -6.76 -5.11
N GLN A 220 -31.70 -7.80 -5.86
CA GLN A 220 -31.92 -9.14 -5.30
C GLN A 220 -30.66 -9.71 -4.61
N LEU A 221 -29.49 -9.47 -5.19
CA LEU A 221 -28.22 -9.83 -4.55
C LEU A 221 -28.02 -9.06 -3.23
N ILE A 222 -28.34 -7.77 -3.20
CA ILE A 222 -28.24 -6.94 -2.00
C ILE A 222 -29.22 -7.43 -0.92
N ASP A 223 -30.47 -7.74 -1.27
CA ASP A 223 -31.46 -8.30 -0.34
C ASP A 223 -30.91 -9.55 0.34
N ARG A 224 -30.38 -10.49 -0.44
CA ARG A 224 -29.75 -11.69 0.10
C ARG A 224 -28.59 -11.39 1.06
N ILE A 225 -27.71 -10.43 0.72
CA ILE A 225 -26.57 -10.03 1.60
C ILE A 225 -27.08 -9.46 2.93
N ILE A 226 -28.19 -8.72 2.91
CA ILE A 226 -28.83 -8.16 4.11
C ILE A 226 -29.50 -9.27 4.93
N ASP A 227 -30.26 -10.16 4.29
CA ASP A 227 -30.97 -11.27 4.94
C ASP A 227 -30.02 -12.27 5.61
N GLU A 228 -28.84 -12.47 5.04
CA GLU A 228 -27.75 -13.27 5.63
C GLU A 228 -27.02 -12.53 6.77
N GLY A 229 -27.37 -11.27 7.07
CA GLY A 229 -26.79 -10.47 8.15
C GLY A 229 -25.36 -10.00 7.88
N LEU A 230 -24.91 -9.99 6.62
CA LEU A 230 -23.55 -9.58 6.25
C LEU A 230 -23.38 -8.06 6.31
N ILE A 231 -24.46 -7.31 6.12
CA ILE A 231 -24.54 -5.85 6.24
C ILE A 231 -25.86 -5.41 6.87
N GLU A 232 -25.85 -4.25 7.54
CA GLU A 232 -27.04 -3.67 8.20
C GLU A 232 -27.70 -2.54 7.39
N PHE A 233 -27.16 -2.19 6.24
CA PHE A 233 -27.68 -1.12 5.38
C PHE A 233 -27.75 -1.56 3.94
N ARG A 234 -28.59 -0.86 3.16
CA ARG A 234 -28.70 -1.04 1.71
C ARG A 234 -27.72 -0.13 0.95
N PRO A 235 -26.70 -0.68 0.26
CA PRO A 235 -25.84 0.07 -0.64
C PRO A 235 -26.65 0.81 -1.71
N ASP A 236 -26.22 2.01 -2.05
CA ASP A 236 -26.87 2.90 -3.03
C ASP A 236 -25.94 3.34 -4.16
N GLN A 237 -24.71 2.81 -4.20
CA GLN A 237 -23.74 3.02 -5.26
C GLN A 237 -23.15 1.68 -5.71
N LEU A 238 -23.11 1.47 -7.03
CA LEU A 238 -22.48 0.31 -7.67
C LEU A 238 -21.44 0.76 -8.69
N THR A 239 -20.23 0.19 -8.62
CA THR A 239 -19.21 0.30 -9.67
C THR A 239 -18.95 -1.07 -10.29
N VAL A 240 -19.09 -1.17 -11.60
CA VAL A 240 -18.66 -2.35 -12.38
C VAL A 240 -17.29 -2.07 -12.96
N ASN A 241 -16.32 -2.95 -12.70
CA ASN A 241 -14.99 -2.87 -13.30
C ASN A 241 -14.73 -4.11 -14.15
N VAL A 242 -14.29 -3.91 -15.40
CA VAL A 242 -13.88 -4.98 -16.32
C VAL A 242 -12.36 -4.91 -16.51
N TYR A 243 -11.66 -6.01 -16.25
CA TYR A 243 -10.22 -6.13 -16.33
C TYR A 243 -9.83 -7.19 -17.36
N GLU A 244 -9.14 -6.77 -18.41
CA GLU A 244 -8.47 -7.67 -19.35
C GLU A 244 -7.14 -8.20 -18.78
N PRO A 245 -6.60 -9.32 -19.28
CA PRO A 245 -5.29 -9.84 -18.87
C PRO A 245 -4.18 -8.78 -18.99
N GLY A 246 -3.53 -8.46 -17.86
CA GLY A 246 -2.51 -7.42 -17.78
C GLY A 246 -2.98 -6.13 -17.09
N GLN A 247 -4.29 -5.88 -17.07
CA GLN A 247 -4.88 -4.71 -16.44
C GLN A 247 -5.04 -4.91 -14.93
N GLY A 248 -5.24 -3.81 -14.23
CA GLY A 248 -5.31 -3.75 -12.79
C GLY A 248 -5.83 -2.40 -12.29
N ILE A 249 -5.71 -2.18 -10.99
CA ILE A 249 -6.05 -0.93 -10.33
C ILE A 249 -4.94 -0.58 -9.34
N PRO A 250 -4.41 0.67 -9.36
CA PRO A 250 -3.39 1.11 -8.40
C PRO A 250 -3.83 0.89 -6.95
N SER A 251 -2.84 0.71 -6.07
CA SER A 251 -3.08 0.55 -4.64
C SER A 251 -3.66 1.84 -4.06
N HIS A 252 -4.88 1.79 -3.50
CA HIS A 252 -5.63 2.95 -3.02
C HIS A 252 -6.49 2.60 -1.79
N TYR A 253 -7.00 3.64 -1.11
CA TYR A 253 -8.11 3.52 -0.19
C TYR A 253 -9.40 3.87 -0.93
N ASP A 254 -10.51 3.24 -0.58
CA ASP A 254 -11.80 3.83 -0.90
C ASP A 254 -12.01 5.08 -0.03
N THR A 255 -12.40 6.20 -0.63
CA THR A 255 -12.54 7.49 0.04
C THR A 255 -13.39 7.36 1.32
N HIS A 256 -12.84 7.73 2.48
CA HIS A 256 -13.50 7.59 3.76
C HIS A 256 -14.69 8.54 3.87
N SER A 257 -14.57 9.75 3.31
CA SER A 257 -15.63 10.75 3.27
C SER A 257 -16.81 10.37 2.37
N SER A 258 -16.56 9.65 1.28
CA SER A 258 -17.57 9.34 0.27
C SER A 258 -18.43 8.12 0.62
N PHE A 259 -17.88 7.16 1.37
CA PHE A 259 -18.54 5.88 1.57
C PHE A 259 -18.60 5.43 3.04
N GLU A 260 -19.65 4.67 3.38
CA GLU A 260 -19.80 3.98 4.66
C GLU A 260 -19.02 2.66 4.69
N ASP A 261 -18.94 2.06 5.88
CA ASP A 261 -18.35 0.74 6.15
C ASP A 261 -19.48 -0.28 6.32
N PRO A 262 -19.50 -1.45 5.63
CA PRO A 262 -18.46 -1.98 4.74
C PRO A 262 -18.56 -1.64 3.25
N VAL A 263 -17.46 -1.91 2.54
CA VAL A 263 -17.40 -2.00 1.07
C VAL A 263 -17.49 -3.46 0.67
N ILE A 264 -18.33 -3.77 -0.32
CA ILE A 264 -18.54 -5.14 -0.79
C ILE A 264 -18.03 -5.25 -2.22
N CYS A 265 -17.30 -6.33 -2.53
CA CYS A 265 -16.78 -6.62 -3.86
C CYS A 265 -17.13 -8.06 -4.28
N LEU A 266 -17.95 -8.21 -5.31
CA LEU A 266 -18.22 -9.50 -5.95
C LEU A 266 -17.23 -9.69 -7.11
N SER A 267 -16.56 -10.85 -7.19
CA SER A 267 -15.65 -11.20 -8.28
C SER A 267 -16.30 -12.21 -9.23
N MET A 268 -16.24 -11.95 -10.54
CA MET A 268 -16.90 -12.74 -11.58
C MET A 268 -15.95 -13.03 -12.76
N CYS A 269 -16.31 -14.02 -13.58
CA CYS A 269 -15.62 -14.51 -14.77
C CYS A 269 -14.28 -15.23 -14.51
N SER A 270 -13.39 -14.67 -13.68
CA SER A 270 -12.12 -15.30 -13.35
C SER A 270 -11.54 -14.85 -12.01
N ASP A 271 -10.67 -15.70 -11.47
CA ASP A 271 -9.89 -15.44 -10.27
C ASP A 271 -8.90 -14.28 -10.48
N VAL A 272 -8.54 -13.60 -9.38
CA VAL A 272 -7.44 -12.62 -9.34
C VAL A 272 -6.81 -12.56 -7.97
N VAL A 273 -5.54 -12.14 -7.91
CA VAL A 273 -4.90 -11.76 -6.64
C VAL A 273 -4.98 -10.25 -6.43
N MET A 274 -5.69 -9.84 -5.37
CA MET A 274 -5.72 -8.47 -4.87
C MET A 274 -4.65 -8.31 -3.77
N GLU A 275 -3.86 -7.23 -3.81
CA GLU A 275 -2.86 -6.93 -2.78
C GLU A 275 -3.42 -5.93 -1.77
N PHE A 276 -3.44 -6.32 -0.49
CA PHE A 276 -3.70 -5.43 0.64
C PHE A 276 -2.38 -4.97 1.23
N LYS A 277 -2.15 -3.66 1.26
CA LYS A 277 -0.92 -3.02 1.73
C LYS A 277 -1.21 -2.16 2.96
N ASP A 278 -0.52 -2.42 4.06
CA ASP A 278 -0.71 -1.68 5.30
C ASP A 278 -0.27 -0.21 5.11
N GLY A 279 -1.17 0.72 5.43
CA GLY A 279 -0.91 2.15 5.37
C GLY A 279 0.20 2.61 6.33
N ALA A 280 0.29 1.99 7.51
CA ALA A 280 1.29 2.32 8.52
C ALA A 280 2.65 1.67 8.23
N ASN A 281 2.64 0.46 7.66
CA ASN A 281 3.85 -0.25 7.25
C ASN A 281 3.76 -0.67 5.79
N SER A 282 4.24 0.19 4.90
CA SER A 282 4.21 -0.06 3.46
C SER A 282 5.01 -1.29 2.99
N SER A 283 5.83 -1.90 3.85
CA SER A 283 6.50 -3.16 3.54
C SER A 283 5.58 -4.37 3.74
N ARG A 284 4.53 -4.26 4.57
CA ARG A 284 3.55 -5.32 4.83
C ARG A 284 2.51 -5.34 3.71
N VAL A 285 2.57 -6.38 2.89
CA VAL A 285 1.63 -6.63 1.78
C VAL A 285 1.10 -8.04 1.88
N ILE A 286 -0.22 -8.18 1.94
CA ILE A 286 -0.94 -9.44 2.02
C ILE A 286 -1.62 -9.69 0.67
N PRO A 287 -1.18 -10.71 -0.10
CA PRO A 287 -1.87 -11.13 -1.32
C PRO A 287 -3.11 -11.94 -0.95
N VAL A 288 -4.26 -11.54 -1.49
CA VAL A 288 -5.57 -12.15 -1.26
C VAL A 288 -6.10 -12.70 -2.57
N LEU A 289 -6.39 -14.00 -2.62
CA LEU A 289 -7.03 -14.62 -3.78
C LEU A 289 -8.53 -14.35 -3.73
N LEU A 290 -9.05 -13.70 -4.76
CA LEU A 290 -10.48 -13.54 -4.98
C LEU A 290 -10.90 -14.48 -6.10
N ARG A 291 -11.56 -15.58 -5.74
CA ARG A 291 -12.03 -16.59 -6.70
C ARG A 291 -13.24 -16.08 -7.49
N ARG A 292 -13.47 -16.60 -8.69
CA ARG A 292 -14.72 -16.42 -9.42
C ARG A 292 -15.91 -16.80 -8.53
N GLY A 293 -16.94 -15.97 -8.55
CA GLY A 293 -18.15 -16.14 -7.75
C GLY A 293 -17.99 -15.79 -6.26
N SER A 294 -16.82 -15.33 -5.82
CA SER A 294 -16.60 -14.95 -4.41
C SER A 294 -17.11 -13.55 -4.09
N LEU A 295 -17.63 -13.39 -2.87
CA LEU A 295 -17.99 -12.11 -2.25
C LEU A 295 -16.90 -11.73 -1.23
N CYS A 296 -16.36 -10.53 -1.35
CA CYS A 296 -15.36 -9.98 -0.44
C CYS A 296 -15.95 -8.78 0.29
N LEU A 297 -15.99 -8.83 1.62
CA LEU A 297 -16.36 -7.71 2.47
C LEU A 297 -15.09 -7.08 3.05
N ILE A 298 -14.90 -5.80 2.77
CA ILE A 298 -13.80 -5.00 3.26
C ILE A 298 -14.37 -4.08 4.34
N LYS A 299 -14.15 -4.44 5.62
CA LYS A 299 -14.73 -3.72 6.77
C LYS A 299 -13.72 -3.33 7.84
N GLY A 300 -14.04 -2.32 8.64
CA GLY A 300 -13.19 -1.91 9.76
C GLY A 300 -11.75 -1.61 9.33
N GLU A 301 -10.76 -2.29 9.95
CA GLU A 301 -9.34 -2.05 9.67
C GLU A 301 -9.01 -2.24 8.18
N SER A 302 -9.44 -3.35 7.57
CA SER A 302 -9.12 -3.67 6.17
C SER A 302 -9.61 -2.62 5.18
N ARG A 303 -10.63 -1.83 5.55
CA ARG A 303 -11.19 -0.75 4.74
C ARG A 303 -10.43 0.55 4.91
N TYR A 304 -10.18 0.92 6.17
CA TYR A 304 -9.75 2.28 6.53
C TYR A 304 -8.23 2.44 6.68
N ARG A 305 -7.50 1.35 6.94
CA ARG A 305 -6.03 1.38 7.12
C ARG A 305 -5.27 0.72 6.00
N TRP A 306 -5.90 -0.21 5.29
CA TRP A 306 -5.23 -1.00 4.25
C TRP A 306 -5.59 -0.47 2.87
N LYS A 307 -4.56 -0.19 2.07
CA LYS A 307 -4.75 0.08 0.64
C LYS A 307 -4.95 -1.24 -0.07
N HIS A 308 -5.92 -1.31 -0.95
CA HIS A 308 -6.13 -2.48 -1.80
C HIS A 308 -5.85 -2.13 -3.26
N GLY A 309 -5.43 -3.13 -4.05
CA GLY A 309 -5.19 -2.93 -5.47
C GLY A 309 -4.91 -4.22 -6.21
N ILE A 310 -5.05 -4.17 -7.54
CA ILE A 310 -4.74 -5.28 -8.43
C ILE A 310 -3.57 -4.82 -9.29
N VAL A 311 -2.37 -5.37 -9.07
CA VAL A 311 -1.17 -4.95 -9.82
C VAL A 311 -1.32 -5.27 -11.30
N ASN A 312 -0.84 -4.41 -12.20
CA ASN A 312 -0.80 -4.66 -13.65
C ASN A 312 0.18 -5.81 -13.97
N ARG A 313 -0.34 -6.99 -14.27
CA ARG A 313 0.42 -8.19 -14.67
C ARG A 313 -0.48 -9.19 -15.39
N ARG A 314 0.10 -10.05 -16.22
CA ARG A 314 -0.65 -11.10 -16.95
C ARG A 314 -0.76 -12.43 -16.20
N TYR A 315 0.04 -12.61 -15.15
CA TYR A 315 0.09 -13.82 -14.34
C TYR A 315 0.18 -13.44 -12.87
N ASP A 316 -0.61 -14.10 -12.03
CA ASP A 316 -0.50 -14.04 -10.58
C ASP A 316 0.21 -15.29 -10.04
N ILE A 317 0.63 -15.23 -8.78
CA ILE A 317 0.99 -16.41 -8.00
C ILE A 317 -0.17 -16.63 -7.05
N ASN A 318 -0.82 -17.79 -7.11
CA ASN A 318 -1.88 -18.13 -6.19
C ASN A 318 -1.29 -18.19 -4.76
N PRO A 319 -1.75 -17.36 -3.81
CA PRO A 319 -1.16 -17.29 -2.47
C PRO A 319 -1.42 -18.54 -1.61
N ILE A 320 -2.34 -19.41 -2.03
CA ILE A 320 -2.68 -20.66 -1.34
C ILE A 320 -1.82 -21.80 -1.90
N THR A 321 -1.84 -21.97 -3.23
CA THR A 321 -1.17 -23.12 -3.88
C THR A 321 0.24 -22.82 -4.35
N ASN A 322 0.64 -21.54 -4.37
CA ASN A 322 1.91 -21.04 -4.90
C ASN A 322 2.14 -21.34 -6.39
N ARG A 323 1.09 -21.72 -7.10
CA ARG A 323 1.11 -21.98 -8.54
C ARG A 323 0.90 -20.69 -9.32
N VAL A 324 1.53 -20.62 -10.50
CA VAL A 324 1.29 -19.51 -11.44
C VAL A 324 -0.13 -19.63 -11.97
N MET A 325 -0.84 -18.52 -11.98
CA MET A 325 -2.22 -18.42 -12.42
C MET A 325 -2.30 -17.37 -13.54
N PRO A 326 -2.60 -17.76 -14.80
CA PRO A 326 -2.80 -16.79 -15.87
C PRO A 326 -4.06 -15.96 -15.59
N ARG A 327 -3.97 -14.63 -15.76
CA ARG A 327 -5.14 -13.78 -15.68
C ARG A 327 -6.00 -13.96 -16.92
N LYS A 328 -7.31 -14.03 -16.71
CA LYS A 328 -8.34 -14.02 -17.75
C LYS A 328 -9.18 -12.74 -17.59
N LEU A 329 -10.19 -12.58 -18.43
CA LEU A 329 -11.18 -11.52 -18.27
C LEU A 329 -11.84 -11.65 -16.89
N ARG A 330 -11.73 -10.60 -16.08
CA ARG A 330 -12.38 -10.50 -14.78
C ARG A 330 -13.35 -9.33 -14.79
N VAL A 331 -14.55 -9.55 -14.26
CA VAL A 331 -15.48 -8.48 -13.93
C VAL A 331 -15.69 -8.45 -12.42
N SER A 332 -15.85 -7.26 -11.86
CA SER A 332 -16.26 -7.12 -10.46
C SER A 332 -17.31 -6.07 -10.24
N LEU A 333 -18.26 -6.37 -9.36
CA LEU A 333 -19.22 -5.42 -8.81
C LEU A 333 -18.73 -4.93 -7.47
N THR A 334 -18.59 -3.62 -7.30
CA THR A 334 -18.26 -2.99 -6.02
C THR A 334 -19.46 -2.21 -5.53
N LEU A 335 -20.07 -2.67 -4.44
CA LEU A 335 -21.24 -2.07 -3.82
C LEU A 335 -20.80 -1.24 -2.62
N ARG A 336 -21.29 0.00 -2.55
CA ARG A 336 -20.99 0.95 -1.49
C ARG A 336 -22.24 1.70 -1.07
N LYS A 337 -22.24 2.16 0.17
CA LYS A 337 -23.22 3.12 0.69
C LYS A 337 -22.58 4.49 0.72
N ILE A 338 -23.22 5.49 0.13
CA ILE A 338 -22.74 6.86 0.19
C ILE A 338 -22.87 7.38 1.61
N ARG A 339 -21.74 7.90 2.11
CA ARG A 339 -21.66 8.56 3.41
C ARG A 339 -22.21 9.97 3.29
N ARG A 340 -23.15 10.32 4.17
CA ARG A 340 -23.76 11.66 4.25
C ARG A 340 -23.29 12.47 5.45
N LYS A 341 -22.67 11.80 6.43
CA LYS A 341 -22.14 12.40 7.66
C LYS A 341 -20.62 12.35 7.66
N PRO A 342 -19.92 13.26 8.36
CA PRO A 342 -18.47 13.19 8.55
C PRO A 342 -17.97 11.79 8.94
N CYS A 343 -16.82 11.37 8.40
CA CYS A 343 -16.23 10.09 8.77
C CYS A 343 -15.59 10.15 10.17
N MET A 344 -15.96 9.21 11.04
CA MET A 344 -15.50 9.13 12.43
C MET A 344 -14.62 7.90 12.72
N CYS A 345 -14.03 7.26 11.71
CA CYS A 345 -13.19 6.06 11.92
C CYS A 345 -11.99 6.33 12.84
N GLN A 346 -11.39 5.32 13.45
CA GLN A 346 -10.22 5.54 14.33
C GLN A 346 -8.93 5.88 13.57
N TYR A 347 -8.88 5.60 12.27
CA TYR A 347 -7.69 5.72 11.41
C TYR A 347 -7.56 7.11 10.79
N LYS A 348 -7.30 8.12 11.63
CA LYS A 348 -7.28 9.54 11.25
C LYS A 348 -6.22 9.85 10.20
N GLU A 349 -5.06 9.19 10.28
CA GLU A 349 -3.89 9.41 9.43
C GLU A 349 -4.12 9.02 7.97
N PHE A 350 -5.13 8.17 7.72
CA PHE A 350 -5.50 7.69 6.38
C PHE A 350 -6.85 8.24 5.92
N CYS A 351 -7.53 9.01 6.77
CA CYS A 351 -8.84 9.57 6.50
C CYS A 351 -8.72 10.89 5.73
N ASP A 352 -9.39 10.98 4.59
CA ASP A 352 -9.42 12.20 3.77
C ASP A 352 -10.38 13.29 4.30
N TRP A 353 -11.21 12.95 5.29
CA TRP A 353 -12.09 13.90 5.95
C TRP A 353 -11.30 14.80 6.92
N ASP A 354 -11.28 16.11 6.67
CA ASP A 354 -10.76 17.11 7.61
C ASP A 354 -11.65 17.10 8.87
N ARG A 355 -11.14 16.52 9.97
CA ARG A 355 -11.81 16.52 11.28
C ARG A 355 -11.64 17.84 12.02
N GLU A 356 -11.30 18.90 11.30
CA GLU A 356 -11.02 20.20 11.85
C GLU A 356 -9.87 20.16 12.87
N ASP A 357 -8.88 19.27 12.71
CA ASP A 357 -7.70 19.02 13.56
C ASP A 357 -7.44 20.04 14.71
N ALA A 358 -6.60 21.05 14.48
CA ALA A 358 -6.30 22.10 15.47
C ALA A 358 -7.46 23.08 15.75
N LEU A 359 -8.56 22.98 14.99
CA LEU A 359 -9.77 23.79 15.12
C LEU A 359 -10.87 23.11 15.96
N CYS A 360 -10.69 21.82 16.31
CA CYS A 360 -11.61 21.00 17.10
C CYS A 360 -10.84 19.90 17.84
N LEU A 361 -10.27 20.25 18.99
CA LEU A 361 -9.46 19.37 19.80
C LEU A 361 -10.36 18.37 20.57
N PRO A 362 -10.00 17.08 20.67
CA PRO A 362 -10.80 16.06 21.33
C PRO A 362 -10.72 16.11 22.87
N PHE A 363 -10.57 17.30 23.46
CA PHE A 363 -10.41 17.50 24.90
C PHE A 363 -11.52 18.38 25.46
N ARG A 364 -11.89 18.14 26.73
CA ARG A 364 -12.76 19.05 27.50
C ARG A 364 -11.93 20.24 28.02
N GLU A 365 -12.54 21.14 28.79
CA GLU A 365 -11.85 22.23 29.48
C GLU A 365 -11.04 21.69 30.67
N VAL A 366 -9.86 21.12 30.40
CA VAL A 366 -9.08 20.36 31.39
C VAL A 366 -7.60 20.70 31.42
N ALA A 367 -7.07 21.44 30.44
CA ALA A 367 -5.65 21.70 30.33
C ALA A 367 -5.23 22.87 31.24
N ASP A 368 -4.18 22.68 32.04
CA ASP A 368 -3.53 23.76 32.78
C ASP A 368 -2.56 24.54 31.87
N VAL A 369 -1.93 23.83 30.93
CA VAL A 369 -0.99 24.38 29.94
C VAL A 369 -1.25 23.79 28.56
N VAL A 370 -1.17 24.62 27.51
CA VAL A 370 -1.18 24.19 26.10
C VAL A 370 0.07 24.71 25.39
N LEU A 371 0.75 23.84 24.63
CA LEU A 371 1.85 24.21 23.75
C LEU A 371 1.40 24.04 22.29
N SER A 372 1.31 25.13 21.55
CA SER A 372 0.98 25.16 20.12
C SER A 372 2.20 25.62 19.33
N VAL A 373 3.05 24.67 18.95
CA VAL A 373 4.31 24.94 18.24
C VAL A 373 4.15 24.60 16.77
N ALA A 374 4.39 25.57 15.89
CA ALA A 374 4.38 25.39 14.45
C ALA A 374 3.04 24.87 13.87
N VAL A 375 1.92 25.26 14.46
CA VAL A 375 0.57 24.83 14.03
C VAL A 375 -0.15 25.91 13.23
N LEU A 376 -0.32 27.11 13.82
CA LEU A 376 -1.19 28.16 13.26
C LEU A 376 -0.75 28.64 11.87
N HIS A 377 0.53 28.59 11.54
CA HIS A 377 1.02 28.98 10.22
C HIS A 377 0.60 28.01 9.12
N HIS A 378 0.13 26.80 9.43
CA HIS A 378 -0.44 25.90 8.42
C HIS A 378 -1.92 26.20 8.12
N ILE A 379 -2.54 27.15 8.82
CA ILE A 379 -3.97 27.45 8.72
C ILE A 379 -4.17 28.70 7.85
N ALA A 380 -4.78 28.52 6.67
CA ALA A 380 -4.74 29.51 5.60
C ALA A 380 -5.52 30.80 5.84
N SER A 381 -6.76 30.72 6.30
CA SER A 381 -7.58 31.90 6.54
C SER A 381 -7.42 32.43 7.96
N SER A 382 -7.41 33.76 8.14
CA SER A 382 -7.44 34.40 9.46
C SER A 382 -8.61 33.91 10.34
N THR A 383 -9.79 33.69 9.77
CA THR A 383 -10.97 33.18 10.49
C THR A 383 -10.73 31.79 11.08
N ARG A 384 -10.14 30.86 10.33
CA ARG A 384 -9.72 29.54 10.84
C ARG A 384 -8.61 29.67 11.88
N ARG A 385 -7.62 30.57 11.71
CA ARG A 385 -6.59 30.82 12.74
C ARG A 385 -7.22 31.29 14.05
N GLN A 386 -8.20 32.18 14.00
CA GLN A 386 -8.96 32.60 15.18
C GLN A 386 -9.73 31.42 15.80
N LYS A 387 -10.35 30.56 14.99
CA LYS A 387 -11.04 29.35 15.48
C LYS A 387 -10.05 28.41 16.20
N ALA A 388 -8.83 28.23 15.68
CA ALA A 388 -7.78 27.44 16.33
C ALA A 388 -7.42 27.99 17.73
N ILE A 389 -7.24 29.32 17.83
CA ILE A 389 -6.93 29.96 19.11
C ILE A 389 -8.12 29.85 20.08
N ARG A 390 -9.35 30.05 19.60
CA ARG A 390 -10.56 29.83 20.42
C ARG A 390 -10.61 28.39 20.94
N GLU A 391 -10.18 27.44 20.13
CA GLU A 391 -10.15 26.03 20.52
C GLU A 391 -9.06 25.74 21.57
N ILE A 392 -7.87 26.33 21.44
CA ILE A 392 -6.83 26.32 22.49
C ILE A 392 -7.40 26.89 23.80
N LEU A 393 -8.08 28.03 23.74
CA LEU A 393 -8.72 28.63 24.91
C LEU A 393 -9.87 27.78 25.44
N ARG A 394 -10.62 27.07 24.59
CA ARG A 394 -11.72 26.19 25.02
C ARG A 394 -11.21 25.03 25.89
N VAL A 395 -10.06 24.45 25.55
CA VAL A 395 -9.49 23.31 26.29
C VAL A 395 -8.73 23.73 27.55
N LEU A 396 -8.26 24.97 27.65
CA LEU A 396 -7.62 25.51 28.84
C LEU A 396 -8.62 25.74 29.98
N LYS A 397 -8.27 25.37 31.21
CA LYS A 397 -9.00 25.84 32.40
C LYS A 397 -8.91 27.37 32.55
N PRO A 398 -9.89 28.04 33.20
CA PRO A 398 -9.73 29.43 33.60
C PRO A 398 -8.42 29.66 34.37
N GLY A 399 -7.64 30.68 34.00
CA GLY A 399 -6.29 30.92 34.53
C GLY A 399 -5.18 30.04 33.94
N GLY A 400 -5.52 29.04 33.11
CA GLY A 400 -4.57 28.22 32.38
C GLY A 400 -3.81 29.01 31.31
N ARG A 401 -2.62 28.53 30.93
CA ARG A 401 -1.69 29.25 30.04
C ARG A 401 -1.47 28.53 28.70
N ALA A 402 -1.34 29.27 27.61
CA ALA A 402 -0.89 28.74 26.33
C ALA A 402 0.40 29.42 25.87
N CYS A 403 1.29 28.65 25.27
CA CYS A 403 2.42 29.13 24.48
C CYS A 403 2.15 28.83 23.01
N ILE A 404 2.10 29.87 22.17
CA ILE A 404 1.82 29.78 20.74
C ILE A 404 3.05 30.27 19.98
N SER A 405 3.68 29.39 19.20
CA SER A 405 4.85 29.71 18.37
C SER A 405 4.51 29.59 16.88
N VAL A 406 4.76 30.66 16.13
CA VAL A 406 4.51 30.76 14.68
C VAL A 406 5.74 31.31 13.95
N TRP A 407 5.90 30.95 12.67
CA TRP A 407 7.03 31.43 11.88
C TRP A 407 6.86 32.90 11.54
N ALA A 408 7.91 33.69 11.80
CA ALA A 408 8.00 35.07 11.39
C ALA A 408 8.33 35.16 9.89
N MET A 409 7.78 36.15 9.19
CA MET A 409 8.19 36.43 7.82
C MET A 409 9.65 36.90 7.78
N ASP A 410 10.05 37.73 8.74
CA ASP A 410 11.44 38.14 8.91
C ASP A 410 12.23 37.09 9.71
N GLN A 411 13.08 36.36 8.99
CA GLN A 411 13.99 35.33 9.51
C GLN A 411 15.41 35.85 9.77
N THR A 412 15.64 37.17 9.71
CA THR A 412 16.97 37.76 9.91
C THR A 412 17.56 37.29 11.25
N ASN A 413 18.84 36.89 11.23
CA ASN A 413 19.59 36.37 12.39
C ASN A 413 19.13 35.01 12.97
N SER A 414 18.22 34.28 12.31
CA SER A 414 17.85 32.93 12.72
C SER A 414 18.85 31.86 12.26
N GLU A 415 18.89 30.72 12.96
CA GLU A 415 19.58 29.51 12.48
C GLU A 415 19.05 29.05 11.11
N TYR A 416 17.76 29.26 10.84
CA TYR A 416 17.17 29.00 9.53
C TYR A 416 17.87 29.78 8.40
N ALA A 417 18.06 31.08 8.60
CA ALA A 417 18.77 31.93 7.65
C ALA A 417 20.23 31.48 7.47
N LYS A 418 20.91 31.05 8.54
CA LYS A 418 22.29 30.54 8.47
C LYS A 418 22.40 29.25 7.66
N MET A 419 21.50 28.27 7.92
CA MET A 419 21.52 26.96 7.25
C MET A 419 21.32 27.03 5.73
N ARG A 420 20.68 28.09 5.22
CA ARG A 420 20.32 28.18 3.80
C ARG A 420 21.08 29.23 3.00
N LYS A 421 22.11 29.87 3.58
CA LYS A 421 23.00 30.82 2.87
C LYS A 421 23.61 30.27 1.58
N ASN A 422 23.83 28.95 1.50
CA ASN A 422 24.54 28.30 0.39
C ASN A 422 23.63 27.64 -0.67
N LYS A 423 22.30 27.79 -0.60
CA LYS A 423 21.41 27.22 -1.63
C LYS A 423 21.31 28.13 -2.84
N GLU A 424 21.47 27.61 -4.05
CA GLU A 424 21.22 28.36 -5.28
C GLU A 424 19.71 28.58 -5.48
N PRO A 425 19.28 29.79 -5.89
CA PRO A 425 17.86 30.09 -6.08
C PRO A 425 17.31 29.33 -7.29
N SER A 426 16.20 28.62 -7.11
CA SER A 426 15.44 28.05 -8.22
C SER A 426 14.62 29.15 -8.89
N LEU A 427 15.00 29.54 -10.11
CA LEU A 427 14.30 30.52 -10.94
C LEU A 427 12.96 29.95 -11.44
N ASP A 428 11.86 30.31 -10.80
CA ASP A 428 10.56 30.32 -11.46
C ASP A 428 9.86 31.66 -11.23
N LYS A 429 10.13 32.62 -12.13
CA LYS A 429 9.61 34.00 -12.11
C LYS A 429 8.33 34.11 -12.95
N SER A 430 7.32 33.28 -12.71
CA SER A 430 6.00 33.55 -13.29
C SER A 430 5.18 34.48 -12.36
N GLN A 431 4.86 35.68 -12.84
CA GLN A 431 3.89 36.57 -12.21
C GLN A 431 2.49 36.01 -12.43
N SER A 432 1.91 35.42 -11.39
CA SER A 432 0.53 34.96 -11.35
C SER A 432 -0.01 35.19 -9.94
N ASN A 433 -1.32 35.42 -9.80
CA ASN A 433 -2.05 35.50 -8.52
C ASN A 433 -2.07 34.16 -7.75
N ARG A 434 -0.99 33.36 -7.82
CA ARG A 434 -0.87 32.02 -7.24
C ARG A 434 0.20 32.01 -6.14
N LEU A 435 0.06 31.10 -5.19
CA LEU A 435 1.02 30.88 -4.11
C LEU A 435 2.40 30.47 -4.68
N LYS A 436 3.41 31.32 -4.52
CA LYS A 436 4.82 30.99 -4.77
C LYS A 436 5.33 29.86 -3.87
N VAL A 437 6.30 29.12 -4.40
CA VAL A 437 7.06 28.10 -3.69
C VAL A 437 8.31 28.73 -3.10
N HIS A 438 8.63 28.42 -1.85
CA HIS A 438 9.84 28.88 -1.18
C HIS A 438 11.08 28.30 -1.85
N ASP A 439 11.95 29.18 -2.37
CA ASP A 439 13.20 28.84 -3.05
C ASP A 439 14.32 28.42 -2.08
N GLY A 440 14.11 28.61 -0.78
CA GLY A 440 15.06 28.28 0.25
C GLY A 440 15.97 29.43 0.69
N LYS A 441 15.86 30.64 0.17
CA LYS A 441 16.62 31.79 0.69
C LYS A 441 15.76 32.68 1.56
N GLU A 442 14.76 33.31 0.94
CA GLU A 442 13.97 34.36 1.59
C GLU A 442 12.48 34.10 1.46
N PHE A 443 11.75 34.59 2.45
CA PHE A 443 10.30 34.59 2.43
C PHE A 443 9.81 35.87 1.77
N VAL A 444 9.39 35.75 0.51
CA VAL A 444 9.00 36.89 -0.34
C VAL A 444 7.52 37.21 -0.31
N GLN A 445 6.72 36.41 0.41
CA GLN A 445 5.28 36.60 0.59
C GLN A 445 4.82 35.93 1.89
N GLN A 446 3.74 36.41 2.52
CA GLN A 446 3.20 35.83 3.75
C GLN A 446 2.66 34.41 3.52
N ASP A 447 1.81 34.24 2.50
CA ASP A 447 1.19 32.96 2.17
C ASP A 447 2.00 32.23 1.11
N MET A 448 2.67 31.12 1.42
CA MET A 448 3.51 30.40 0.44
C MET A 448 3.55 28.89 0.63
N LEU A 449 4.07 28.20 -0.39
CA LEU A 449 4.30 26.77 -0.36
C LEU A 449 5.75 26.47 0.03
N VAL A 450 5.95 25.73 1.11
CA VAL A 450 7.28 25.32 1.59
C VAL A 450 7.52 23.85 1.20
N PRO A 451 8.57 23.55 0.41
CA PRO A 451 8.93 22.18 0.07
C PRO A 451 9.36 21.38 1.29
N TRP A 452 8.85 20.16 1.42
CA TRP A 452 9.22 19.21 2.45
C TRP A 452 9.55 17.86 1.81
N GLN A 453 10.78 17.40 2.04
CA GLN A 453 11.31 16.16 1.46
C GLN A 453 11.28 15.05 2.50
N ILE A 454 10.78 13.88 2.10
CA ILE A 454 10.89 12.66 2.91
C ILE A 454 12.22 11.99 2.56
N PRO A 455 13.18 11.88 3.51
CA PRO A 455 14.54 11.42 3.24
C PRO A 455 14.64 10.08 2.49
N ASP A 456 13.69 9.17 2.71
CA ASP A 456 13.75 7.80 2.20
C ASP A 456 12.95 7.54 0.91
N LYS A 457 12.14 8.50 0.45
CA LYS A 457 11.24 8.30 -0.71
C LYS A 457 11.55 9.15 -1.92
N GLY A 458 12.36 10.21 -1.76
CA GLY A 458 12.62 11.17 -2.84
C GLY A 458 11.42 12.05 -3.22
N ASP A 459 10.25 11.83 -2.62
CA ASP A 459 9.05 12.63 -2.83
C ASP A 459 9.17 13.98 -2.11
N THR A 460 8.84 15.06 -2.83
CA THR A 460 8.74 16.42 -2.28
C THR A 460 7.28 16.82 -2.20
N TYR A 461 6.82 17.18 -1.00
CA TYR A 461 5.47 17.68 -0.74
C TYR A 461 5.52 19.19 -0.52
N LEU A 462 4.58 19.91 -1.14
CA LEU A 462 4.43 21.35 -0.97
C LEU A 462 3.43 21.61 0.16
N ARG A 463 3.90 22.21 1.27
CA ARG A 463 3.05 22.52 2.43
C ARG A 463 2.71 24.01 2.44
N TYR A 464 1.46 24.35 2.70
CA TYR A 464 1.08 25.74 2.89
C TYR A 464 1.62 26.29 4.21
N TYR A 465 2.15 27.51 4.17
CA TYR A 465 2.60 28.31 5.29
C TYR A 465 2.07 29.74 5.17
N HIS A 466 1.58 30.28 6.27
CA HIS A 466 1.28 31.68 6.52
C HIS A 466 2.34 32.23 7.49
N LEU A 467 3.21 33.09 6.98
CA LEU A 467 4.28 33.72 7.74
C LEU A 467 3.78 35.01 8.35
N PHE A 468 3.92 35.10 9.67
CA PHE A 468 3.39 36.20 10.44
C PHE A 468 4.28 37.43 10.30
N MET A 469 3.67 38.59 10.07
CA MET A 469 4.36 39.88 10.18
C MET A 469 4.44 40.35 11.63
N GLU A 470 5.30 41.33 11.88
CA GLU A 470 5.39 41.98 13.18
C GLU A 470 4.02 42.55 13.61
N GLY A 471 3.64 42.31 14.86
CA GLY A 471 2.34 42.72 15.42
C GLY A 471 1.12 41.91 14.94
N GLU A 472 1.25 41.05 13.93
CA GLU A 472 0.11 40.29 13.39
C GLU A 472 -0.44 39.28 14.40
N LEU A 473 0.45 38.53 15.07
CA LEU A 473 0.05 37.55 16.09
C LEU A 473 -0.67 38.23 17.25
N GLU A 474 -0.19 39.40 17.67
CA GLU A 474 -0.83 40.19 18.72
C GLU A 474 -2.23 40.64 18.30
N LYS A 475 -2.37 41.20 17.09
CA LYS A 475 -3.66 41.61 16.54
C LYS A 475 -4.63 40.44 16.49
N LEU A 476 -4.16 39.26 16.06
CA LEU A 476 -4.96 38.04 16.00
C LEU A 476 -5.46 37.59 17.38
N LEU A 477 -4.60 37.62 18.40
CA LEU A 477 -4.95 37.28 19.79
C LEU A 477 -5.98 38.27 20.36
N ARG A 478 -5.79 39.57 20.14
CA ARG A 478 -6.73 40.62 20.56
C ARG A 478 -8.11 40.45 19.90
N LEU A 479 -8.16 40.07 18.63
CA LEU A 479 -9.42 39.79 17.91
C LEU A 479 -10.17 38.57 18.45
N VAL A 480 -9.44 37.56 18.94
CA VAL A 480 -10.05 36.38 19.56
C VAL A 480 -10.65 36.73 20.92
N GLY A 481 -9.94 37.55 21.70
CA GLY A 481 -10.34 37.94 23.05
C GLY A 481 -10.32 36.77 24.03
N CYS A 482 -10.94 36.95 25.21
CA CYS A 482 -11.04 35.93 26.27
C CYS A 482 -9.69 35.44 26.84
N CYS A 483 -8.60 36.15 26.56
CA CYS A 483 -7.28 35.87 27.09
C CYS A 483 -6.51 37.16 27.37
N GLN A 484 -5.63 37.12 28.37
CA GLN A 484 -4.61 38.13 28.60
C GLN A 484 -3.34 37.72 27.87
N ILE A 485 -2.73 38.65 27.13
CA ILE A 485 -1.41 38.45 26.53
C ILE A 485 -0.37 38.77 27.60
N ASN A 486 0.44 37.78 27.99
CA ASN A 486 1.48 37.94 29.00
C ASN A 486 2.79 38.44 28.38
N SER A 487 3.20 37.85 27.25
CA SER A 487 4.36 38.29 26.48
C SER A 487 4.24 37.89 25.02
N ILE A 488 4.90 38.64 24.13
CA ILE A 488 5.14 38.27 22.74
C ILE A 488 6.59 38.60 22.43
N GLU A 489 7.36 37.59 22.04
CA GLU A 489 8.79 37.70 21.80
C GLU A 489 9.13 37.13 20.41
N LYS A 490 10.23 37.60 19.82
CA LYS A 490 10.74 37.06 18.56
C LYS A 490 12.06 36.34 18.82
N GLU A 491 12.09 35.03 18.59
CA GLU A 491 13.26 34.20 18.82
C GLU A 491 13.47 33.22 17.65
N GLN A 492 14.71 33.15 17.13
CA GLN A 492 15.10 32.22 16.06
C GLN A 492 14.14 32.20 14.85
N GLY A 493 13.61 33.36 14.47
CA GLY A 493 12.66 33.47 13.35
C GLY A 493 11.23 33.01 13.68
N ASN A 494 10.87 32.95 14.95
CA ASN A 494 9.51 32.65 15.39
C ASN A 494 8.98 33.79 16.25
N TYR A 495 7.70 34.12 16.10
CA TYR A 495 6.96 34.88 17.12
C TYR A 495 6.38 33.89 18.12
N ILE A 496 6.66 34.11 19.40
CA ILE A 496 6.24 33.28 20.52
C ILE A 496 5.37 34.13 21.42
N ALA A 497 4.10 33.76 21.57
CA ALA A 497 3.16 34.43 22.47
C ALA A 497 2.83 33.54 23.66
N VAL A 498 2.94 34.09 24.87
CA VAL A 498 2.41 33.47 26.10
C VAL A 498 1.12 34.19 26.47
N ILE A 499 0.04 33.43 26.60
CA ILE A 499 -1.29 33.96 26.95
C ILE A 499 -1.88 33.20 28.15
N THR A 500 -2.73 33.88 28.91
CA THR A 500 -3.50 33.32 30.03
C THR A 500 -4.99 33.43 29.72
N LYS A 501 -5.73 32.34 29.90
CA LYS A 501 -7.18 32.34 29.72
C LYS A 501 -7.85 33.15 30.84
N LEU A 502 -8.72 34.08 30.46
CA LEU A 502 -9.50 34.86 31.43
C LEU A 502 -10.62 34.01 32.03
N HIS A 503 -10.97 34.30 33.29
CA HIS A 503 -12.19 33.77 33.89
C HIS A 503 -13.40 34.34 33.13
N ARG A 504 -14.37 33.48 32.81
CA ARG A 504 -15.68 33.97 32.38
C ARG A 504 -16.34 34.62 33.59
N ASN A 505 -16.71 35.89 33.48
CA ASN A 505 -17.59 36.54 34.45
C ASN A 505 -18.96 35.89 34.46
#